data_AF-A0AB39XX93-F1
#
_entry.id   AF-A0AB39XX93-F1
#
_cell.length_a   1.000
_cell.length_b   1.000
_cell.length_c   1.000
_cell.angle_alpha   90.00
_cell.angle_beta   90.00
_cell.angle_gamma   90.00
#
_symmetry.space_group_name_H-M   'P 1'
#
loop_
_entity.id
_entity.type
_entity.pdbx_description
1 polymer ?
#
loop_
_entity_poly.entity_id
_entity_poly.type
_entity_poly.pdbx_seq_one_letter_code
_entity_poly.pdbx_strand_id
1 'polypeptide(L)'
;MRHPDQLSESEGRQLTEVLTHCLELAATHRLVRGFAEILSTRTGQHLKDWAVSARAEELPNLRSFATGLEKDWEAVVQGLTTHWNSGPVEGRVNHIKMVKRQMFGRAKLPLLRKRVLLTAAR
;
A
#
# COMPACT_ATOMS: atom_id res chain seq x y z
N MET A 1 -4.82 -3.02 9.36
CA MET A 1 -4.45 -4.38 8.88
C MET A 1 -3.79 -5.08 10.06
N ARG A 2 -4.30 -6.23 10.51
CA ARG A 2 -3.76 -6.95 11.68
C ARG A 2 -2.38 -7.52 11.32
N HIS A 3 -1.42 -7.50 12.24
CA HIS A 3 -0.08 -8.02 11.93
C HIS A 3 -0.19 -9.52 11.65
N PRO A 4 0.41 -10.00 10.55
CA PRO A 4 0.76 -11.38 10.27
C PRO A 4 0.83 -12.43 11.38
N ASP A 5 1.46 -12.05 12.49
CA ASP A 5 1.87 -12.97 13.56
C ASP A 5 0.89 -12.92 14.75
N GLN A 6 -0.23 -12.22 14.58
CA GLN A 6 -1.31 -12.11 15.57
C GLN A 6 -2.47 -13.06 15.25
N LEU A 7 -2.15 -14.26 14.74
CA LEU A 7 -3.12 -15.33 14.57
C LEU A 7 -3.14 -16.18 15.85
N SER A 8 -4.32 -16.45 16.36
CA SER A 8 -4.51 -17.51 17.35
C SER A 8 -4.17 -18.87 16.75
N GLU A 9 -3.89 -19.85 17.60
CA GLU A 9 -3.56 -21.21 17.15
C GLU A 9 -4.67 -21.85 16.31
N SER A 10 -5.94 -21.57 16.64
CA SER A 10 -7.10 -22.04 15.86
C SER A 10 -7.18 -21.36 14.48
N GLU A 11 -6.96 -20.04 14.41
CA GLU A 11 -6.90 -19.32 13.14
C GLU A 11 -5.72 -19.79 12.27
N GLY A 12 -4.56 -20.07 12.89
CA GLY A 12 -3.39 -20.61 12.19
C GLY A 12 -3.62 -22.00 11.60
N ARG A 13 -4.29 -22.89 12.35
CA ARG A 13 -4.69 -24.22 11.84
C ARG A 13 -5.68 -24.11 10.68
N GLN A 14 -6.71 -23.28 10.83
CA GLN A 14 -7.69 -23.07 9.78
C GLN A 14 -7.05 -22.47 8.52
N LEU A 15 -6.16 -21.49 8.67
CA LEU A 15 -5.42 -20.92 7.54
C LEU A 15 -4.58 -22.01 6.84
N THR A 16 -3.84 -22.81 7.60
CA THR A 16 -3.02 -23.90 7.04
C THR A 16 -3.89 -24.87 6.24
N GLU A 17 -5.03 -25.28 6.79
CA GLU A 17 -5.98 -26.16 6.12
C GLU A 17 -6.49 -25.56 4.81
N VAL A 18 -6.89 -24.29 4.79
CA VAL A 18 -7.36 -23.67 3.54
C VAL A 18 -6.25 -23.59 2.49
N LEU A 19 -5.01 -23.27 2.89
CA LEU A 19 -3.88 -23.15 1.97
C LEU A 19 -3.43 -24.51 1.40
N THR A 20 -3.58 -25.62 2.14
CA THR A 20 -3.25 -26.96 1.61
C THR A 20 -4.24 -27.43 0.54
N HIS A 21 -5.49 -26.94 0.56
CA HIS A 21 -6.51 -27.32 -0.40
C HIS A 21 -6.51 -26.47 -1.68
N CYS A 22 -5.83 -25.33 -1.70
CA CYS A 22 -5.78 -24.43 -2.85
C CYS A 22 -4.38 -23.85 -3.06
N LEU A 23 -3.65 -24.40 -4.03
CA LEU A 23 -2.29 -23.96 -4.38
C LEU A 23 -2.24 -22.50 -4.83
N GLU A 24 -3.26 -22.03 -5.57
CA GLU A 24 -3.38 -20.64 -6.01
C GLU A 24 -3.45 -19.67 -4.81
N LEU A 25 -4.25 -20.04 -3.79
CA LEU A 25 -4.38 -19.25 -2.58
C LEU A 25 -3.11 -19.34 -1.72
N ALA A 26 -2.44 -20.49 -1.68
CA ALA A 26 -1.13 -20.64 -1.03
C ALA A 26 -0.08 -19.72 -1.65
N ALA A 27 0.02 -19.69 -2.98
CA ALA A 27 0.93 -18.80 -3.70
C ALA A 27 0.57 -17.32 -3.47
N THR A 28 -0.72 -16.97 -3.53
CA THR A 28 -1.21 -15.62 -3.24
C THR A 28 -0.85 -15.18 -1.83
N HIS A 29 -1.12 -16.04 -0.84
CA HIS A 29 -0.81 -15.77 0.56
C HIS A 29 0.68 -15.52 0.75
N ARG A 30 1.53 -16.40 0.23
CA ARG A 30 2.99 -16.28 0.30
C ARG A 30 3.50 -14.97 -0.31
N LEU A 31 3.03 -14.61 -1.50
CA LEU A 31 3.48 -13.39 -2.18
C LEU A 31 3.00 -12.12 -1.47
N VAL A 32 1.73 -12.06 -1.06
CA VAL A 32 1.20 -10.90 -0.32
C VAL A 32 1.97 -10.71 1.00
N ARG A 33 2.27 -11.81 1.69
CA ARG A 33 3.03 -11.79 2.94
C ARG A 33 4.47 -11.33 2.74
N GLY A 34 5.17 -11.86 1.74
CA GLY A 34 6.52 -11.42 1.41
C GLY A 34 6.59 -9.94 1.06
N PHE A 35 5.61 -9.42 0.32
CA PHE A 35 5.53 -7.98 0.02
C PHE A 35 5.27 -7.14 1.26
N ALA A 36 4.34 -7.58 2.12
CA ALA A 36 4.02 -6.90 3.37
C ALA A 36 5.23 -6.83 4.32
N GLU A 37 6.05 -7.88 4.34
CA GLU A 37 7.30 -7.91 5.11
C GLU A 37 8.33 -6.91 4.57
N ILE A 38 8.51 -6.84 3.25
CA ILE A 38 9.36 -5.80 2.62
C ILE A 38 8.90 -4.41 3.02
N LEU A 39 7.58 -4.17 3.00
CA LEU A 39 6.98 -2.89 3.36
C LEU A 39 7.16 -2.55 4.84
N SER A 40 6.97 -3.51 5.75
CA SER A 40 7.03 -3.29 7.20
C SER A 40 8.47 -3.15 7.71
N THR A 41 9.39 -3.93 7.14
CA THR A 41 10.82 -3.94 7.51
C THR A 41 11.66 -2.93 6.72
N ARG A 42 11.06 -2.30 5.71
CA ARG A 42 11.73 -1.36 4.78
C ARG A 42 12.95 -1.96 4.09
N THR A 43 12.79 -3.18 3.58
CA THR A 43 13.85 -3.94 2.91
C THR A 43 13.69 -3.93 1.39
N GLY A 44 13.62 -2.74 0.80
CA GLY A 44 13.40 -2.54 -0.63
C GLY A 44 14.38 -3.29 -1.56
N GLN A 45 15.56 -3.67 -1.08
CA GLN A 45 16.50 -4.53 -1.80
C GLN A 45 15.92 -5.89 -2.20
N HIS A 46 14.97 -6.44 -1.43
CA HIS A 46 14.33 -7.73 -1.73
C HIS A 46 13.17 -7.61 -2.74
N LEU A 47 12.79 -6.39 -3.12
CA LEU A 47 11.67 -6.15 -4.05
C LEU A 47 11.89 -6.83 -5.41
N LYS A 48 13.15 -6.87 -5.88
CA LYS A 48 13.48 -7.48 -7.17
C LYS A 48 13.15 -8.97 -7.19
N ASP A 49 13.63 -9.70 -6.20
CA ASP A 49 13.42 -11.15 -6.10
C ASP A 49 11.94 -11.48 -5.88
N TRP A 50 11.26 -10.65 -5.09
CA TRP A 50 9.83 -10.74 -4.91
C TRP A 50 9.07 -10.52 -6.22
N ALA A 51 9.40 -9.49 -7.01
CA ALA A 51 8.73 -9.19 -8.27
C ALA A 51 8.94 -10.29 -9.31
N VAL A 52 10.15 -10.88 -9.38
CA VAL A 52 10.44 -12.04 -10.22
C VAL A 52 9.54 -13.22 -9.82
N SER A 53 9.45 -13.51 -8.52
CA SER A 53 8.59 -14.58 -7.99
C SER A 53 7.11 -14.33 -8.31
N ALA A 54 6.62 -13.10 -8.12
CA ALA A 54 5.22 -12.73 -8.37
C ALA A 54 4.82 -12.87 -9.84
N ARG A 55 5.75 -12.61 -10.77
CA ARG A 55 5.51 -12.78 -12.20
C ARG A 55 5.61 -14.23 -12.68
N ALA A 56 6.33 -15.09 -11.97
CA ALA A 56 6.44 -16.50 -12.31
C ALA A 56 5.14 -17.26 -12.01
N GLU A 57 4.40 -16.86 -10.97
CA GLU A 57 3.12 -17.46 -10.62
C GLU A 57 2.02 -17.18 -11.66
N GLU A 58 1.07 -18.11 -11.78
CA GLU A 58 -0.13 -17.98 -12.60
C GLU A 58 -1.21 -17.14 -11.90
N LEU A 59 -0.81 -15.97 -11.38
CA LEU A 59 -1.67 -15.05 -10.63
C LEU A 59 -1.77 -13.72 -11.39
N PRO A 60 -2.75 -13.55 -12.31
CA PRO A 60 -2.78 -12.41 -13.24
C PRO A 60 -2.75 -11.05 -12.55
N ASN A 61 -3.44 -10.91 -11.42
CA ASN A 61 -3.50 -9.66 -10.66
C ASN A 61 -2.15 -9.33 -10.00
N LEU A 62 -1.46 -10.32 -9.40
CA LEU A 62 -0.15 -10.10 -8.79
C LEU A 62 0.94 -9.89 -9.84
N ARG A 63 0.86 -10.60 -10.98
CA ARG A 63 1.72 -10.37 -12.13
C ARG A 63 1.58 -8.95 -12.66
N SER A 64 0.34 -8.49 -12.90
CA SER A 64 0.07 -7.13 -13.35
C SER A 64 0.52 -6.08 -12.33
N PHE A 65 0.36 -6.36 -11.03
CA PHE A 65 0.86 -5.47 -9.98
C PHE A 65 2.38 -5.37 -10.02
N ALA A 66 3.10 -6.50 -10.08
CA ALA A 66 4.56 -6.52 -10.16
C ALA A 66 5.07 -5.79 -11.41
N THR A 67 4.44 -5.98 -12.57
CA THR A 67 4.73 -5.20 -13.80
C THR A 67 4.44 -3.72 -13.61
N GLY A 68 3.39 -3.36 -12.87
CA GLY A 68 3.06 -1.97 -12.56
C GLY A 68 4.17 -1.25 -11.79
N LEU A 69 4.84 -1.95 -10.86
CA LEU A 69 5.95 -1.39 -10.08
C LEU A 69 7.16 -1.01 -10.94
N GLU A 70 7.35 -1.64 -12.09
CA GLU A 70 8.49 -1.39 -12.98
C GLU A 70 8.45 0.03 -13.57
N LYS A 71 7.26 0.65 -13.68
CA LYS A 71 7.10 2.01 -14.23
C LYS A 71 7.85 3.07 -13.45
N ASP A 72 7.90 2.92 -12.12
CA ASP A 72 8.51 3.86 -11.19
C ASP A 72 9.48 3.12 -10.25
N TRP A 73 10.23 2.15 -10.78
CA TRP A 73 11.00 1.17 -9.98
C TRP A 73 11.90 1.82 -8.93
N GLU A 74 12.67 2.84 -9.31
CA GLU A 74 13.56 3.54 -8.39
C GLU A 74 12.77 4.21 -7.25
N ALA A 75 11.66 4.89 -7.57
CA ALA A 75 10.82 5.53 -6.57
C ALA A 75 10.17 4.51 -5.63
N VAL A 76 9.74 3.35 -6.15
CA VAL A 76 9.19 2.26 -5.34
C VAL A 76 10.26 1.70 -4.39
N VAL A 77 11.46 1.41 -4.89
CA VAL A 77 12.57 0.92 -4.05
C VAL A 77 12.91 1.93 -2.96
N GLN A 78 13.03 3.22 -3.30
CA GLN A 78 13.29 4.27 -2.31
C GLN A 78 12.16 4.41 -1.30
N GLY A 79 10.90 4.31 -1.73
CA GLY A 79 9.72 4.32 -0.85
C GLY A 79 9.67 3.13 0.10
N LEU A 80 10.25 2.00 -0.30
CA LEU A 80 10.38 0.78 0.51
C LEU A 80 11.68 0.69 1.30
N THR A 81 12.58 1.66 1.20
CA THR A 81 13.90 1.62 1.88
C THR A 81 14.06 2.78 2.86
N THR A 82 13.59 3.96 2.46
CA THR A 82 13.76 5.18 3.26
C THR A 82 12.65 5.34 4.29
N HIS A 83 12.88 6.24 5.25
CA HIS A 83 11.84 6.65 6.20
C HIS A 83 10.88 7.71 5.64
N TRP A 84 11.21 8.26 4.47
CA TRP A 84 10.41 9.28 3.81
C TRP A 84 9.18 8.66 3.18
N ASN A 85 8.03 9.30 3.38
CA ASN A 85 6.76 8.87 2.79
C ASN A 85 5.91 10.08 2.44
N SER A 86 5.01 9.90 1.47
CA SER A 86 4.09 10.95 1.01
C SER A 86 2.90 11.15 1.95
N GLY A 87 2.76 10.38 3.04
CA GLY A 87 1.59 10.40 3.92
C GLY A 87 1.21 11.79 4.46
N PRO A 88 2.14 12.57 5.04
CA PRO A 88 1.85 13.93 5.48
C PRO A 88 1.41 14.87 4.35
N VAL A 89 1.98 14.71 3.15
CA VAL A 89 1.63 15.52 1.97
C VAL A 89 0.25 15.14 1.46
N GLU A 90 -0.03 13.85 1.33
CA GLU A 90 -1.33 13.31 0.93
C GLU A 90 -2.44 13.69 1.93
N GLY A 91 -2.14 13.66 3.23
CA GLY A 91 -3.05 14.13 4.27
C GLY A 91 -3.45 15.59 4.08
N ARG A 92 -2.47 16.47 3.81
CA ARG A 92 -2.73 17.88 3.50
C ARG A 92 -3.54 18.05 2.21
N VAL A 93 -3.21 17.31 1.16
CA VAL A 93 -3.96 17.32 -0.10
C VAL A 93 -5.41 16.88 0.11
N ASN A 94 -5.63 15.84 0.90
CA ASN A 94 -6.95 15.34 1.25
C ASN A 94 -7.76 16.36 2.07
N HIS A 95 -7.12 17.04 3.02
CA HIS A 95 -7.74 18.13 3.75
C HIS A 95 -8.17 19.27 2.82
N ILE A 96 -7.30 19.71 1.90
CA ILE A 96 -7.64 20.75 0.91
C ILE A 96 -8.80 20.30 0.01
N LYS A 97 -8.78 19.05 -0.47
CA LYS A 97 -9.88 18.47 -1.26
C LYS A 97 -11.18 18.46 -0.48
N MET A 98 -11.13 18.12 0.81
CA MET A 98 -12.30 18.13 1.70
C MET A 98 -12.87 19.54 1.86
N VAL A 99 -12.05 20.55 2.17
CA VAL A 99 -12.48 21.96 2.27
C VAL A 99 -13.11 22.43 0.95
N LYS A 100 -12.53 22.06 -0.21
CA LYS A 100 -13.10 22.38 -1.52
C LYS A 100 -14.46 21.69 -1.75
N ARG A 101 -14.64 20.44 -1.31
CA ARG A 101 -15.89 19.67 -1.41
C ARG A 101 -17.00 20.24 -0.52
N GLN A 102 -16.68 20.74 0.67
CA GLN A 102 -17.64 21.47 1.54
C GLN A 102 -18.22 22.73 0.87
N MET A 103 -17.56 23.23 -0.19
CA MET A 103 -17.99 24.39 -0.97
C MET A 103 -18.62 24.00 -2.30
N PHE A 104 -18.99 22.73 -2.48
CA PHE A 104 -19.55 22.19 -3.71
C PHE A 104 -18.66 22.49 -4.95
N GLY A 105 -17.34 22.58 -4.76
CA GLY A 105 -16.40 22.91 -5.83
C GLY A 105 -16.42 24.37 -6.31
N ARG A 106 -17.27 25.24 -5.74
CA ARG A 106 -17.47 26.64 -6.18
C ARG A 106 -16.40 27.61 -5.69
N ALA A 107 -15.45 27.14 -4.89
CA ALA A 107 -14.37 27.95 -4.34
C ALA A 107 -13.25 28.14 -5.37
N LYS A 108 -13.10 29.36 -5.89
CA LYS A 108 -11.89 29.77 -6.60
C LYS A 108 -10.71 29.85 -5.63
N LEU A 109 -9.48 29.79 -6.14
CA LEU A 109 -8.25 29.74 -5.34
C LEU A 109 -8.17 30.77 -4.19
N PRO A 110 -8.57 32.06 -4.36
CA PRO A 110 -8.50 33.03 -3.27
C PRO A 110 -9.36 32.65 -2.05
N LEU A 111 -10.57 32.14 -2.29
CA LEU A 111 -11.50 31.75 -1.24
C LEU A 111 -11.09 30.42 -0.59
N LEU A 112 -10.59 29.47 -1.38
CA LEU A 112 -10.06 28.22 -0.87
C LEU A 112 -8.85 28.46 0.04
N ARG A 113 -7.92 29.34 -0.36
CA ARG A 113 -6.76 29.73 0.45
C ARG A 113 -7.19 30.31 1.79
N LYS A 114 -8.11 31.27 1.80
CA LYS A 114 -8.63 31.89 3.04
C LYS A 114 -9.20 30.83 3.98
N ARG A 115 -10.04 29.92 3.48
CA ARG A 115 -10.62 28.85 4.31
C ARG A 115 -9.58 27.88 4.85
N VAL A 116 -8.65 27.41 4.03
CA VAL A 116 -7.60 26.50 4.50
C VAL A 116 -6.78 27.14 5.61
N LEU A 117 -6.38 28.41 5.48
CA LEU A 117 -5.63 29.14 6.51
C LEU A 117 -6.45 29.32 7.80
N LEU A 118 -7.73 29.65 7.69
CA LEU A 118 -8.60 29.85 8.85
C LEU A 118 -8.99 28.53 9.57
N THR A 119 -9.03 27.41 8.85
CA THR A 119 -9.28 26.09 9.45
C THR A 119 -8.02 25.47 10.04
N ALA A 120 -6.84 25.80 9.52
CA ALA A 120 -5.55 25.32 10.05
C ALA A 120 -5.05 26.08 11.28
N ALA A 121 -5.62 27.26 11.58
CA ALA A 121 -5.27 28.09 12.73
C ALA A 121 -6.12 27.83 13.99
N ARG A 122 -6.96 26.79 13.96
CA ARG A 122 -7.70 26.26 15.11
C ARG A 122 -7.10 24.93 15.55
#